data_AF-A0A1H8WKN0-F1
#
_entry.id   AF-A0A1H8WKN0-F1
#
_cell.length_a   1.000
_cell.length_b   1.000
_cell.length_c   1.000
_cell.angle_alpha   90.00
_cell.angle_beta   90.00
_cell.angle_gamma   90.00
#
_symmetry.space_group_name_H-M   'P 1'
#
loop_
_entity.id
_entity.type
_entity.pdbx_description
1 polymer ?
#
loop_
_entity_poly.entity_id
_entity_poly.type
_entity_poly.pdbx_seq_one_letter_code
_entity_poly.pdbx_strand_id
1 'polypeptide(L)' 'MGVESMAVVDDQLRARGLARLRVVDAPVMPTLTSGNTNEPSIMIGEKAARMMLASTIQAVLSTT' A
#
# COMPACT_ATOMS: atom_id res chain seq x y z
N MET A 1 -7.01 -2.70 -3.35
CA MET A 1 -5.73 -3.44 -3.45
C MET A 1 -6.06 -4.87 -3.85
N GLY A 2 -5.25 -5.55 -4.64
CA GLY A 2 -5.50 -6.97 -4.90
C GLY A 2 -4.87 -7.53 -6.17
N VAL A 3 -5.09 -8.83 -6.36
CA VAL A 3 -4.62 -9.61 -7.53
C VAL A 3 -5.60 -9.56 -8.70
N GLU A 4 -6.75 -8.92 -8.53
CA GLU A 4 -7.77 -8.79 -9.57
C GLU A 4 -7.35 -7.84 -10.69
N SER A 5 -7.82 -8.10 -11.90
CA SER A 5 -7.46 -7.35 -13.12
C SER A 5 -7.80 -5.87 -13.05
N MET A 6 -8.82 -5.48 -12.27
CA MET A 6 -9.25 -4.09 -12.10
C MET A 6 -8.51 -3.35 -10.97
N ALA A 7 -7.62 -4.01 -10.23
CA ALA A 7 -6.92 -3.39 -9.11
C ALA A 7 -5.85 -2.39 -9.59
N VAL A 8 -6.00 -1.12 -9.23
CA VAL A 8 -5.04 -0.04 -9.59
C VAL A 8 -3.69 -0.13 -8.86
N VAL A 9 -3.66 -0.81 -7.71
CA VAL A 9 -2.43 -1.07 -6.93
C VAL A 9 -2.28 -2.56 -6.62
N ASP A 10 -1.04 -3.01 -6.45
CA ASP A 10 -0.72 -4.32 -5.91
C ASP A 10 -0.94 -4.41 -4.38
N ASP A 11 -0.61 -5.55 -3.79
CA ASP A 11 -0.66 -5.83 -2.35
C ASP A 11 0.36 -5.02 -1.53
N GLN A 12 1.38 -4.46 -2.20
CA GLN A 12 2.39 -3.58 -1.64
C GLN A 12 2.09 -2.10 -1.90
N LEU A 13 0.88 -1.76 -2.34
CA LEU A 13 0.41 -0.40 -2.62
C LEU A 13 1.13 0.30 -3.78
N ARG A 14 1.86 -0.44 -4.60
CA ARG A 14 2.54 0.11 -5.78
C ARG A 14 1.51 0.31 -6.89
N ALA A 15 1.54 1.48 -7.51
CA ALA A 15 0.70 1.77 -8.66
C ALA A 15 1.12 0.91 -9.85
N ARG A 16 0.18 0.15 -10.43
CA ARG A 16 0.48 -0.70 -11.58
C ARG A 16 0.79 0.18 -12.80
N GLY A 17 1.85 -0.17 -13.53
CA GLY A 17 2.29 0.58 -14.72
C GLY A 17 3.12 1.84 -14.44
N LEU A 18 3.37 2.18 -13.18
CA LEU A 18 4.20 3.34 -12.80
C LEU A 18 5.35 2.91 -11.89
N ALA A 19 6.56 3.38 -12.20
CA ALA A 19 7.73 3.12 -11.36
C ALA A 19 7.73 4.07 -10.15
N ARG A 20 8.10 3.53 -8.98
CA ARG A 20 8.37 4.29 -7.75
C ARG A 20 7.19 5.13 -7.22
N LEU A 21 5.95 4.86 -7.65
CA LEU A 21 4.75 5.49 -7.12
C LEU A 21 3.96 4.50 -6.25
N ARG A 22 3.49 4.97 -5.10
CA ARG A 22 2.55 4.25 -4.24
C ARG A 22 1.33 5.12 -3.94
N VAL A 23 0.16 4.49 -3.83
CA VAL A 23 -1.10 5.15 -3.45
C VAL A 23 -1.57 4.57 -2.12
N VAL A 24 -1.72 5.45 -1.13
CA VAL A 24 -1.98 5.07 0.27
C VAL A 24 -3.14 5.90 0.79
N ASP A 25 -4.35 5.35 0.75
CA ASP A 25 -5.57 6.03 1.21
C ASP A 25 -6.70 5.02 1.49
N ALA A 26 -7.74 5.42 2.25
CA ALA A 26 -8.92 4.60 2.56
C ALA A 26 -9.69 4.01 1.35
N PRO A 27 -9.92 4.71 0.22
CA PRO A 27 -10.67 4.16 -0.91
C PRO A 27 -9.91 3.07 -1.67
N VAL A 28 -8.65 2.78 -1.31
CA VAL A 28 -7.93 1.62 -1.83
C VAL A 28 -8.46 0.30 -1.23
N MET A 29 -9.25 0.37 -0.15
CA MET A 29 -10.01 -0.76 0.40
C MET A 29 -11.21 -1.09 -0.52
N PRO A 30 -11.47 -2.38 -0.82
CA PRO A 30 -12.56 -2.76 -1.74
C PRO A 30 -13.97 -2.43 -1.20
N THR A 31 -14.11 -2.41 0.13
CA THR A 31 -15.36 -2.13 0.84
C THR A 31 -15.08 -1.18 1.98
N LEU A 32 -15.88 -0.13 2.12
CA LEU A 32 -15.79 0.78 3.27
C LEU A 32 -16.11 0.00 4.55
N THR A 33 -15.25 0.09 5.56
CA THR A 33 -15.59 -0.36 6.91
C THR A 33 -16.68 0.54 7.47
N SER A 34 -17.75 -0.02 8.05
CA SER A 34 -18.78 0.77 8.74
C SER A 34 -18.13 1.53 9.90
N GLY A 35 -18.06 2.86 9.83
CA GLY A 35 -17.37 3.68 10.82
C GLY A 35 -16.77 4.96 10.22
N ASN A 36 -15.89 5.61 10.99
CA ASN A 36 -15.17 6.81 10.57
C ASN A 36 -14.05 6.42 9.58
N THR A 37 -14.00 7.04 8.40
CA THR A 37 -12.96 6.79 7.37
C THR A 37 -11.56 7.25 7.79
N ASN A 38 -11.45 8.12 8.80
CA ASN A 38 -10.17 8.58 9.31
C ASN A 38 -9.34 7.45 9.94
N GLU A 39 -9.98 6.54 10.69
CA GLU A 39 -9.31 5.40 11.32
C GLU A 39 -8.65 4.46 10.30
N PRO A 40 -9.36 3.94 9.27
CA PRO A 40 -8.74 3.10 8.26
C PRO A 40 -7.68 3.86 7.43
N SER A 41 -7.86 5.16 7.13
CA SER A 41 -6.83 5.96 6.47
C SER A 41 -5.52 5.99 7.27
N ILE A 42 -5.59 6.25 8.58
CA ILE A 42 -4.42 6.28 9.47
C ILE A 42 -3.75 4.90 9.50
N MET A 43 -4.53 3.83 9.69
CA MET A 43 -4.01 2.46 9.79
C MET A 43 -3.34 1.98 8.50
N ILE A 44 -3.91 2.32 7.33
CA ILE A 44 -3.31 2.03 6.02
C ILE A 44 -1.99 2.80 5.88
N GLY A 45 -1.96 4.08 6.26
CA GLY A 45 -0.75 4.90 6.29
C GLY A 45 0.37 4.29 7.13
N GLU A 46 0.05 3.88 8.35
CA GLU A 46 1.02 3.25 9.26
C GLU A 46 1.54 1.92 8.69
N LYS A 47 0.65 1.09 8.13
CA LYS A 47 1.04 -0.17 7.49
C LYS A 47 1.95 0.06 6.28
N ALA A 48 1.61 1.04 5.44
CA ALA A 48 2.39 1.41 4.27
C ALA A 48 3.81 1.87 4.64
N ALA A 49 3.94 2.74 5.65
CA ALA A 49 5.23 3.22 6.12
C ALA A 49 6.14 2.05 6.57
N ARG A 50 5.58 1.10 7.33
CA ARG A 50 6.30 -0.11 7.77
C ARG A 50 6.73 -0.98 6.58
N MET A 51 5.86 -1.18 5.59
CA MET A 51 6.18 -1.94 4.38
C MET A 51 7.29 -1.27 3.56
N MET A 52 7.25 0.06 3.43
CA MET A 52 8.27 0.82 2.71
C MET A 52 9.63 0.68 3.40
N LEU A 53 9.69 0.87 4.71
CA LEU A 53 10.93 0.71 5.47
C LEU A 53 11.51 -0.71 5.35
N ALA A 54 10.67 -1.74 5.52
CA ALA A 54 11.09 -3.14 5.37
C ALA A 54 11.63 -3.43 3.95
N SER A 55 10.97 -2.90 2.92
CA SER A 55 11.43 -3.07 1.53
C SER A 55 12.76 -2.39 1.25
N THR A 56 13.02 -1.22 1.84
CA THR A 56 14.30 -0.52 1.73
C THR A 56 15.41 -1.33 2.39
N ILE A 57 15.17 -1.84 3.60
CA ILE A 57 16.13 -2.68 4.33
C ILE A 57 16.47 -3.93 3.51
N GLN A 58 15.46 -4.62 2.97
CA GLN A 58 15.67 -5.78 2.10
C GLN A 58 16.50 -5.45 0.86
N ALA A 59 16.22 -4.33 0.19
CA ALA A 59 16.99 -3.91 -0.99
C ALA A 59 18.48 -3.63 -0.66
N VAL A 60 18.76 -3.05 0.50
CA VAL A 60 20.13 -2.81 0.98
C VAL A 60 20.84 -4.15 1.25
N LEU A 61 20.17 -5.06 1.96
CA LEU A 61 20.74 -6.37 2.30
C LEU A 61 20.99 -7.25 1.07
N SER A 62 20.15 -7.16 0.03
CA SER A 62 20.33 -7.93 -1.21
C SER A 62 21.43 -7.40 -2.14
N THR A 63 21.99 -6.22 -1.84
CA THR A 63 23.07 -5.60 -2.62
C THR A 63 24.46 -5.86 -2.00
N THR A 64 24.51 -6.52 -0.83
CA THR A 64 25.73 -6.90 -0.10
C THR A 64 25.98 -8.39 -0.25
#